data_AF-A0A2E9JI14-F1
#
_entry.id   AF-A0A2E9JI14-F1
#
_cell.length_a   1.000
_cell.length_b   1.000
_cell.length_c   1.000
_cell.angle_alpha   90.00
_cell.angle_beta   90.00
_cell.angle_gamma   90.00
#
_symmetry.space_group_name_H-M   'P 1'
#
loop_
_entity.id
_entity.type
_entity.pdbx_description
1 polymer ?
#
loop_
_entity_poly.entity_id
_entity_poly.type
_entity_poly.pdbx_seq_one_letter_code
_entity_poly.pdbx_strand_id
1 'polypeptide(L)' 'MKKQQTNHFETECILRCTDNDRTMEATIEQFREEESLTVIVEGKVRLHLRYTKFKEYVGSMAGLEFVTKGPRFLGSSFR' A
#
# COMPACT_ATOMS: atom_id res chain seq x y z
N MET A 1 -2.00 -32.69 2.81
CA MET A 1 -2.58 -31.88 1.71
C MET A 1 -2.46 -30.42 2.10
N LYS A 2 -1.53 -29.65 1.52
CA LYS A 2 -1.34 -28.23 1.86
C LYS A 2 -2.41 -27.42 1.12
N LYS A 3 -3.44 -26.96 1.84
CA LYS A 3 -4.40 -25.99 1.31
C LYS A 3 -3.61 -24.73 0.97
N GLN A 4 -3.49 -24.41 -0.31
CA GLN A 4 -2.87 -23.16 -0.75
C GLN A 4 -3.92 -22.07 -0.55
N GLN A 5 -3.75 -21.27 0.49
CA GLN A 5 -4.55 -20.07 0.71
C GLN A 5 -4.03 -18.99 -0.25
N THR A 6 -4.86 -18.56 -1.19
CA THR A 6 -4.54 -17.39 -2.03
C THR A 6 -5.20 -16.17 -1.41
N ASN A 7 -4.39 -15.30 -0.82
CA ASN A 7 -4.83 -14.02 -0.32
C ASN A 7 -5.02 -13.07 -1.51
N HIS A 8 -6.25 -12.59 -1.73
CA HIS A 8 -6.54 -11.59 -2.74
C HIS A 8 -6.47 -10.21 -2.10
N PHE A 9 -5.64 -9.34 -2.67
CA PHE A 9 -5.47 -7.96 -2.27
C PHE A 9 -5.97 -7.06 -3.41
N GLU A 10 -6.52 -5.89 -3.08
CA GLU A 10 -6.79 -4.86 -4.08
C GLU A 10 -5.49 -4.42 -4.76
N THR A 11 -5.58 -4.16 -6.06
CA THR A 11 -4.48 -3.56 -6.85
C THR A 11 -4.35 -2.07 -6.61
N GLU A 12 -5.23 -1.48 -5.80
CA GLU A 12 -5.28 -0.06 -5.49
C GLU A 12 -5.32 0.12 -3.98
N CYS A 13 -4.76 1.22 -3.51
CA CYS A 13 -4.73 1.59 -2.12
C CYS A 13 -4.91 3.10 -1.96
N ILE A 14 -5.38 3.50 -0.78
CA ILE A 14 -5.54 4.91 -0.44
C ILE A 14 -4.33 5.35 0.36
N LEU A 15 -3.64 6.37 -0.15
CA LEU A 15 -2.59 7.11 0.54
C LEU A 15 -3.22 8.29 1.26
N ARG A 16 -2.91 8.48 2.55
CA ARG A 16 -3.28 9.67 3.31
C ARG A 16 -2.06 10.57 3.43
N CYS A 17 -2.17 11.81 2.97
CA CYS A 17 -1.15 12.82 3.14
C CYS A 17 -1.28 13.43 4.53
N THR A 18 -0.22 13.37 5.35
CA THR A 18 -0.23 13.93 6.71
C THR A 18 -0.04 15.44 6.74
N ASP A 19 0.49 16.02 5.66
CA ASP A 19 0.71 17.46 5.53
C ASP A 19 -0.59 18.23 5.26
N ASN A 20 -1.48 17.67 4.43
CA ASN A 20 -2.69 18.35 3.96
C ASN A 20 -3.99 17.58 4.25
N ASP A 21 -3.91 16.50 5.05
CA ASP A 21 -5.02 15.60 5.40
C ASP A 21 -5.84 15.04 4.21
N ARG A 22 -5.26 15.10 3.00
CA ARG A 22 -5.90 14.62 1.76
C ARG A 22 -5.63 13.14 1.56
N THR A 23 -6.63 12.44 1.04
CA THR A 23 -6.50 11.07 0.57
C THR A 23 -6.35 11.02 -0.94
N MET A 24 -5.47 10.16 -1.43
CA MET A 24 -5.20 9.94 -2.85
C MET A 24 -5.21 8.44 -3.16
N GLU A 25 -5.67 8.09 -4.35
CA GLU A 25 -5.66 6.70 -4.84
C GLU A 25 -4.33 6.40 -5.53
N ALA A 26 -3.77 5.22 -5.22
CA ALA A 26 -2.51 4.76 -5.79
C ALA A 26 -2.58 3.27 -6.12
N THR A 27 -2.06 2.92 -7.29
CA THR A 27 -1.99 1.55 -7.78
C THR A 27 -0.78 0.83 -7.18
N ILE A 28 -0.96 -0.40 -6.72
CA ILE A 28 0.11 -1.17 -6.10
C ILE A 28 0.97 -1.80 -7.20
N GLU A 29 2.27 -1.48 -7.18
CA GLU A 29 3.25 -2.07 -8.09
C GLU A 29 3.95 -3.26 -7.44
N GLN A 30 4.37 -3.11 -6.19
CA GLN A 30 5.04 -4.17 -5.44
C GLN A 30 4.66 -4.09 -3.96
N PHE A 31 4.15 -5.18 -3.41
CA PHE A 31 3.79 -5.26 -2.00
C PHE A 31 4.65 -6.31 -1.30
N ARG A 32 5.36 -5.90 -0.25
CA ARG A 32 6.04 -6.76 0.69
C ARG A 32 5.49 -6.49 2.09
N GLU A 33 4.76 -7.47 2.60
CA GLU A 33 4.20 -7.43 3.95
C GLU A 33 5.30 -7.15 4.98
N GLU A 34 5.05 -6.19 5.87
CA GLU A 34 5.95 -5.78 6.96
C GLU A 34 7.36 -5.28 6.56
N GLU A 35 7.63 -5.08 5.26
CA GLU A 35 8.94 -4.65 4.77
C GLU A 35 8.86 -3.35 3.96
N SER A 36 8.23 -3.41 2.78
CA SER A 36 8.16 -2.28 1.84
C SER A 36 6.96 -2.38 0.91
N LEU A 37 6.43 -1.24 0.51
CA LEU A 37 5.29 -1.14 -0.40
C LEU A 37 5.64 -0.09 -1.45
N THR A 38 5.59 -0.47 -2.71
CA THR A 38 5.77 0.43 -3.85
C THR A 38 4.43 0.59 -4.55
N VAL A 39 4.01 1.84 -4.74
CA VAL A 39 2.75 2.20 -5.39
C VAL A 39 2.98 3.26 -6.45
N ILE A 40 2.05 3.39 -7.38
CA ILE A 40 2.03 4.38 -8.44
C ILE A 40 0.81 5.28 -8.21
N VAL A 41 1.07 6.52 -7.81
CA VAL A 41 0.05 7.55 -7.64
C VAL A 41 -0.36 8.09 -9.02
N GLU A 42 -1.66 8.10 -9.30
CA GLU A 42 -2.26 8.57 -10.57
C GLU A 42 -1.60 8.00 -11.84
N GLY A 43 -1.03 6.78 -11.76
CA GLY A 43 -0.34 6.12 -12.88
C GLY A 43 0.92 6.84 -13.38
N LYS A 44 1.37 7.89 -12.70
CA LYS A 44 2.47 8.76 -13.15
C LYS A 44 3.65 8.76 -12.19
N VAL A 45 3.40 8.64 -10.89
CA VAL A 45 4.44 8.84 -9.88
C VAL A 45 4.61 7.62 -9.01
N ARG A 46 5.82 7.06 -9.02
CA ARG A 46 6.18 5.93 -8.15
C ARG A 46 6.54 6.43 -6.75
N LEU A 47 5.83 5.92 -5.75
CA LEU A 47 6.06 6.16 -4.35
C LEU A 47 6.57 4.88 -3.69
N HIS A 48 7.73 4.96 -3.07
CA HIS A 48 8.26 3.89 -2.23
C HIS A 48 7.92 4.19 -0.77
N LEU A 49 7.16 3.29 -0.15
CA LEU A 49 6.81 3.35 1.24
C LEU A 49 7.53 2.27 2.02
N ARG A 50 7.98 2.65 3.22
CA ARG A 50 8.66 1.76 4.15
C ARG A 50 7.73 1.40 5.28
N TYR A 51 7.72 0.13 5.66
CA TYR A 51 6.97 -0.29 6.84
C TYR A 51 7.57 0.31 8.10
N THR A 52 6.72 0.88 8.94
CA THR A 52 7.12 1.51 10.20
C THR A 52 6.63 0.70 11.39
N LYS A 53 7.21 0.97 12.56
CA LYS A 53 6.79 0.41 13.86
C LYS A 53 5.31 0.66 14.23
N PHE A 54 4.65 1.59 13.54
CA PHE A 54 3.23 1.90 13.73
C PHE A 54 2.30 0.98 12.92
N LYS A 55 2.85 -0.04 12.27
CA LYS A 55 2.12 -0.96 11.37
C LYS A 55 1.54 -0.26 10.16
N GLU A 56 2.21 0.79 9.72
CA GLU A 56 1.82 1.65 8.61
C GLU A 56 3.02 1.85 7.68
N TYR A 57 2.73 1.92 6.39
CA TYR A 57 3.69 2.22 5.34
C TYR A 57 3.76 3.73 5.17
N VAL A 58 4.97 4.28 5.32
CA VAL A 58 5.22 5.71 5.20
C VAL A 58 6.20 5.96 4.07
N GLY A 59 5.85 6.91 3.20
CA GLY A 59 6.68 7.34 2.07
C GLY A 59 6.60 8.85 1.92
N SER A 60 7.63 9.44 1.34
CA SER A 60 7.66 10.88 1.08
C SER A 60 7.90 11.15 -0.40
N MET A 61 7.21 12.16 -0.93
CA MET A 61 7.34 12.59 -2.32
C MET A 61 7.24 14.11 -2.40
N ALA A 62 8.24 14.73 -3.03
CA ALA A 62 8.28 16.18 -3.25
C ALA A 62 8.08 17.01 -1.97
N GLY A 63 8.50 16.49 -0.80
CA GLY A 63 8.33 17.15 0.50
C GLY A 63 7.00 16.86 1.21
N LEU A 64 6.09 16.11 0.60
CA LEU A 64 4.84 15.65 1.23
C LEU A 64 5.04 14.25 1.79
N GLU A 65 4.52 14.03 3.00
CA GLU A 65 4.51 12.73 3.67
C GLU A 65 3.17 12.01 3.46
N PHE A 66 3.26 10.77 3.00
CA PHE A 66 2.13 9.91 2.73
C PHE A 66 2.20 8.66 3.61
N VAL A 67 1.07 8.33 4.22
CA VAL A 67 0.91 7.15 5.06
C VAL A 67 -0.20 6.27 4.51
N THR A 68 -0.03 4.96 4.58
CA THR A 68 -1.07 3.99 4.23
C THR A 68 -0.93 2.71 5.02
N LYS A 69 -2.05 2.02 5.22
CA LYS A 69 -2.06 0.69 5.81
C LYS A 69 -1.78 -0.41 4.79
N GLY A 70 -1.63 -0.05 3.51
CA GLY A 70 -1.38 -0.96 2.40
C GLY A 70 -2.66 -1.34 1.66
N PRO A 71 -2.59 -2.37 0.79
CA PRO A 71 -3.75 -2.87 0.05
C PRO A 71 -4.90 -3.27 0.97
N ARG A 72 -6.13 -3.03 0.53
CA ARG A 72 -7.28 -3.63 1.19
C ARG A 72 -7.32 -5.12 0.85
N PHE A 73 -7.45 -5.94 1.88
CA PHE A 73 -7.62 -7.38 1.74
C PHE A 73 -9.05 -7.68 1.26
N LEU A 74 -9.19 -8.26 0.07
CA LEU A 74 -10.47 -8.60 -0.55
C LEU A 74 -11.05 -9.90 0.01
N GLY A 75 -10.19 -10.84 0.37
CA GLY A 75 -10.60 -12.14 0.88
C GLY A 75 -9.58 -13.22 0.57
N SER A 76 -9.70 -14.35 1.26
CA SER A 76 -8.97 -15.57 0.94
C SER A 76 -9.92 -16.53 0.25
N SER A 77 -9.59 -16.93 -0.98
CA SER A 77 -10.32 -18.01 -1.64
C SER A 77 -9.66 -19.34 -1.28
N PHE A 78 -10.47 -20.31 -0.86
CA PHE A 78 -10.03 -21.68 -0.61
C PHE A 78 -10.46 -22.51 -1.81
N ARG A 79 -9.51 -23.10 -2.54
CA ARG A 79 -9.79 -24.11 -3.56
C ARG A 79 -9.61 -25.51 -2.99
#